data_AF-F3FDP5-F1
#
_entry.id   AF-F3FDP5-F1
#
_cell.length_a   1.000
_cell.length_b   1.000
_cell.length_c   1.000
_cell.angle_alpha   90.00
_cell.angle_beta   90.00
_cell.angle_gamma   90.00
#
_symmetry.space_group_name_H-M   'P 1'
#
loop_
_entity.id
_entity.type
_entity.pdbx_description
1 polymer ?
#
loop_
_entity_poly.entity_id
_entity_poly.type
_entity_poly.pdbx_seq_one_letter_code
_entity_poly.pdbx_strand_id
1 'polypeptide(L)' 'MTDPIRLSKRLIELVGCSRREAELFIEGGWVTVDGEVIEEPHFKVSTQKIELSPDAKADSPEPVTIILHKPASA' A
#
# COMPACT_ATOMS: atom_id res chain seq x y z
N MET A 1 -21.05 -9.54 -9.69
CA MET A 1 -19.97 -8.56 -9.79
C MET A 1 -19.58 -8.22 -8.38
N THR A 2 -18.34 -8.49 -7.96
CA THR A 2 -17.90 -8.17 -6.59
C THR A 2 -17.74 -6.65 -6.50
N ASP A 3 -18.46 -6.02 -5.57
CA ASP A 3 -18.31 -4.58 -5.36
C ASP A 3 -16.85 -4.25 -4.96
N PRO A 4 -16.23 -3.21 -5.55
CA PRO A 4 -14.86 -2.84 -5.21
C PRO A 4 -14.76 -2.44 -3.73
N ILE A 5 -13.85 -3.10 -3.01
CA ILE A 5 -13.55 -2.78 -1.61
C ILE A 5 -12.19 -2.08 -1.48
N ARG A 6 -11.96 -1.42 -0.35
CA ARG A 6 -10.68 -0.76 -0.08
C ARG A 6 -9.56 -1.81 0.06
N LEU A 7 -8.38 -1.51 -0.46
CA LEU A 7 -7.19 -2.35 -0.40
C LEU A 7 -6.85 -2.72 1.04
N SER A 8 -6.89 -1.75 1.97
CA SER A 8 -6.72 -2.01 3.41
C SER A 8 -7.67 -3.08 3.95
N LYS A 9 -8.97 -2.99 3.62
CA LYS A 9 -9.96 -4.00 4.03
C LYS A 9 -9.64 -5.36 3.42
N ARG A 10 -9.29 -5.39 2.13
CA ARG A 10 -8.98 -6.64 1.43
C ARG A 10 -7.71 -7.31 1.97
N LEU A 11 -6.70 -6.51 2.33
CA LEU A 11 -5.44 -6.99 2.89
C LEU A 11 -5.63 -7.57 4.30
N ILE A 12 -6.48 -6.95 5.12
CA ILE A 12 -6.89 -7.51 6.43
C ILE A 12 -7.51 -8.89 6.26
N GLU A 13 -8.42 -9.06 5.29
CA GLU A 13 -9.08 -10.35 5.03
C GLU A 13 -8.09 -11.43 4.51
N LEU A 14 -7.06 -11.03 3.76
CA LEU A 14 -6.07 -11.95 3.18
C LEU A 14 -4.98 -12.37 4.17
N VAL A 15 -4.48 -11.42 4.98
CA VAL A 15 -3.29 -11.61 5.84
C VAL A 15 -3.69 -11.82 7.31
N GLY A 16 -4.88 -11.40 7.72
CA GLY A 16 -5.33 -11.46 9.12
C GLY A 16 -4.65 -10.43 10.03
N CYS A 17 -4.09 -9.35 9.45
CA CYS A 17 -3.46 -8.27 10.20
C CYS A 17 -4.49 -7.25 10.75
N SER A 18 -4.05 -6.40 11.68
CA SER A 18 -4.86 -5.27 12.15
C SER A 18 -5.01 -4.20 11.06
N ARG A 19 -6.01 -3.33 11.21
CA ARG A 19 -6.21 -2.21 10.29
C ARG A 19 -4.97 -1.31 10.17
N ARG A 20 -4.32 -1.02 11.30
CA ARG A 20 -3.14 -0.16 11.33
C ARG A 20 -1.95 -0.81 10.61
N GLU A 21 -1.74 -2.10 10.79
CA GLU A 21 -0.69 -2.84 10.07
C GLU A 21 -0.97 -2.85 8.57
N ALA A 22 -2.22 -3.07 8.15
CA ALA A 22 -2.58 -2.98 6.74
C ALA A 22 -2.30 -1.61 6.13
N GLU A 23 -2.63 -0.53 6.85
CA GLU A 23 -2.31 0.84 6.43
C GLU A 23 -0.79 1.04 6.31
N LEU A 24 0.00 0.60 7.30
CA LEU A 24 1.47 0.70 7.28
C LEU A 24 2.13 -0.14 6.17
N PHE A 25 1.63 -1.35 5.89
CA PHE A 25 2.15 -2.17 4.80
C PHE A 25 1.91 -1.51 3.44
N ILE A 26 0.73 -0.92 3.25
CA ILE A 26 0.37 -0.27 2.00
C ILE A 26 1.18 1.02 1.84
N GLU A 27 1.14 1.92 2.83
CA GLU A 27 1.89 3.19 2.81
C GLU A 27 3.41 2.99 2.75
N GLY A 28 3.91 1.87 3.29
CA GLY A 28 5.32 1.47 3.22
C GLY A 28 5.73 0.83 1.88
N GLY A 29 4.84 0.73 0.90
CA GLY A 29 5.14 0.19 -0.43
C GLY A 29 5.35 -1.34 -0.46
N TRP A 30 4.81 -2.07 0.53
CA TRP A 30 4.99 -3.53 0.65
C TRP A 30 3.91 -4.34 -0.08
N VAL A 31 2.90 -3.67 -0.63
CA VAL A 31 1.72 -4.31 -1.22
C VAL A 31 1.67 -4.04 -2.71
N THR A 32 1.50 -5.11 -3.48
CA THR A 32 1.27 -5.02 -4.93
C THR A 32 -0.14 -5.43 -5.30
N VAL A 33 -0.69 -4.77 -6.31
CA VAL A 33 -1.98 -5.06 -6.94
C VAL A 33 -1.72 -5.32 -8.42
N ASP A 34 -1.94 -6.55 -8.88
CA ASP A 34 -1.61 -7.00 -10.24
C ASP A 34 -0.14 -6.70 -10.66
N GLY A 35 0.78 -6.72 -9.67
CA GLY A 35 2.21 -6.48 -9.88
C GLY A 35 2.64 -5.02 -9.79
N GLU A 36 1.72 -4.08 -9.59
CA GLU A 36 2.01 -2.66 -9.35
C GLU A 36 2.01 -2.36 -7.85
N VAL A 37 3.01 -1.64 -7.35
CA VAL A 37 3.06 -1.20 -5.95
C VAL A 37 2.01 -0.12 -5.74
N ILE A 38 1.11 -0.32 -4.78
CA ILE A 38 0.07 0.65 -4.43
C ILE A 38 0.33 1.14 -3.01
N GLU A 39 0.43 2.45 -2.84
CA GLU A 39 0.73 3.11 -1.56
C GLU A 39 -0.51 3.75 -0.91
N GLU A 40 -1.69 3.67 -1.55
CA GLU A 40 -2.94 4.22 -1.00
C GLU A 40 -3.84 3.17 -0.33
N PRO A 41 -4.04 3.19 1.01
CA PRO A 41 -4.89 2.22 1.70
C PRO A 41 -6.37 2.23 1.28
N HIS A 42 -6.82 3.32 0.66
CA HIS A 42 -8.18 3.54 0.18
C HIS A 42 -8.37 3.15 -1.29
N PHE A 43 -7.30 2.73 -1.99
CA PHE A 43 -7.38 2.22 -3.35
C PHE A 43 -8.42 1.11 -3.45
N LYS A 44 -9.25 1.12 -4.49
CA LYS A 44 -10.36 0.17 -4.64
C LYS A 44 -9.91 -1.03 -5.47
N VAL A 45 -10.07 -2.21 -4.90
CA VAL A 45 -9.80 -3.50 -5.52
C VAL A 45 -11.07 -4.34 -5.60
N SER A 46 -11.21 -5.07 -6.71
CA SER A 46 -12.28 -6.04 -6.94
C SER A 46 -11.67 -7.43 -7.15
N THR A 47 -11.17 -7.72 -8.35
CA THR A 47 -10.66 -9.03 -8.76
C THR A 47 -9.14 -9.07 -8.91
N GLN A 48 -8.46 -7.96 -8.65
CA GLN A 48 -7.01 -7.87 -8.77
C GLN A 48 -6.33 -8.80 -7.77
N LYS A 49 -5.17 -9.32 -8.16
CA LYS A 49 -4.29 -10.13 -7.31
C LYS A 49 -3.54 -9.21 -6.37
N ILE A 50 -3.67 -9.46 -5.07
CA ILE A 50 -3.02 -8.67 -4.03
C ILE A 50 -1.95 -9.53 -3.38
N GLU A 51 -0.73 -9.03 -3.33
CA GLU A 51 0.41 -9.73 -2.74
C GLU A 51 1.12 -8.81 -1.75
N LEU A 52 1.37 -9.34 -0.56
CA LEU A 52 2.21 -8.71 0.46
C LEU A 52 3.63 -9.27 0.32
N SER A 53 4.63 -8.39 0.31
CA SER A 53 6.03 -8.80 0.32
C SER A 53 6.36 -9.69 1.53
N PRO A 54 7.16 -10.76 1.39
CA PRO A 54 7.61 -11.56 2.53
C PRO A 54 8.49 -10.77 3.52
N ASP A 55 9.11 -9.69 3.06
CA ASP A 55 9.94 -8.79 3.87
C ASP A 55 9.14 -7.61 4.45
N ALA A 56 7.81 -7.64 4.33
CA ALA A 56 6.96 -6.54 4.76
C ALA A 56 7.09 -6.24 6.25
N LYS A 57 7.24 -4.96 6.57
CA LYS A 57 7.29 -4.46 7.95
C LYS A 57 6.21 -3.42 8.18
N ALA A 58 5.46 -3.59 9.27
CA ALA A 58 4.44 -2.64 9.69
C ALA A 58 5.09 -1.52 10.53
N ASP A 59 6.12 -0.90 9.96
CA ASP A 59 6.83 0.22 10.58
C ASP A 59 6.32 1.53 9.97
N SER A 60 6.24 2.57 10.80
CA SER A 60 5.97 3.93 10.29
C SER A 60 7.16 4.38 9.47
N PRO A 61 6.96 5.00 8.28
CA PRO A 61 8.06 5.58 7.54
C PRO A 61 8.78 6.62 8.40
N GLU A 62 10.11 6.56 8.41
CA GLU A 62 10.93 7.53 9.13
C GLU A 62 10.87 8.89 8.42
N PRO A 63 10.84 10.01 9.16
CA PRO A 63 10.84 11.33 8.56
C PRO A 63 12.14 11.58 7.77
N VAL A 64 12.02 12.03 6.52
CA VAL A 64 13.17 12.35 5.65
C VAL A 64 13.20 13.83 5.29
N THR A 65 14.40 14.38 5.10
CA THR A 65 14.62 15.75 4.61
C THR A 65 15.16 15.70 3.19
N ILE A 66 14.47 16.34 2.24
CA ILE A 66 14.84 16.36 0.82
C ILE A 66 15.32 17.77 0.45
N ILE A 67 16.50 17.88 -0.17
CA ILE A 67 16.96 19.10 -0.86
C ILE A 67 16.75 18.89 -2.36
N LEU A 68 15.77 19.59 -2.93
CA LEU A 68 15.42 19.48 -4.35
C LEU A 68 15.73 20.80 -5.09
N HIS A 69 16.65 20.75 -6.05
CA HIS A 69 16.82 21.83 -7.04
C HIS A 69 15.88 21.55 -8.23
N LYS A 70 14.62 22.00 -8.14
CA LYS A 70 13.60 21.78 -9.19
C LYS A 70 13.91 22.65 -10.42
N PRO A 71 14.05 22.08 -11.63
CA PRO A 71 14.26 22.86 -12.87
C PRO A 71 12.96 23.47 -13.39
N ALA A 72 13.08 24.50 -14.25
CA ALA A 72 11.94 25.25 -14.81
C ALA A 72 11.03 24.44 -15.76
N SER A 73 11.54 23.33 -16.30
CA SER A 73 10.83 22.47 -17.26
C SER A 73 10.10 21.28 -16.62
N ALA A 74 10.11 21.17 -15.29
CA ALA A 74 9.49 20.08 -14.53
C ALA A 74 8.07 20.41 -14.06
#